data_AF-A0A369KRG5-F1
#
_entry.id   AF-A0A369KRG5-F1
#
_cell.length_a   1.000
_cell.length_b   1.000
_cell.length_c   1.000
_cell.angle_alpha   90.00
_cell.angle_beta   90.00
_cell.angle_gamma   90.00
#
_symmetry.space_group_name_H-M   'P 1'
#
loop_
_entity.id
_entity.type
_entity.pdbx_description
1 polymer ?
#
loop_
_entity_poly.entity_id
_entity_poly.type
_entity_poly.pdbx_seq_one_letter_code
_entity_poly.pdbx_strand_id
1 'polypeptide(L)'
;MFLIKNFLKITFIIFLFLGFYRREIYSMDPGIENNNIIPNRVYRTSPSAPKEKFLLGFSRSTNYHTDLGLHITGDPGQFSGFISTTSNRQYAVSFAQAYAMGWWNVREFYLYEIVPQNNFVSVTDTYERALRETDNPIIRQQLENLRHIYTWENEYAALYEIHPETIISATRYEFDMNSRRFVEREEIVNTVTRESRTEPHVIPMLHPDTYSIGTYRNVYYSYNGTSAGFACAEVPSNAHAMKKRNDNLPENNLCPKESLRALEVVENPNYFLPKTQFKFKLSVFNKGKYCLNPASQYYVYIDFCEVAAHWNFTEFGQIITEVDDGHKKQYYCLVAGKLQKDYIKLEICDLNDYKQFWKLVDLDKDNLTIASLDNRYIASSYNYYIYLANNYKSGSVIKIHRSDALMLQNKTKALVQFSVDPLMVENKYVLYPTSKGYMFVDSPSSLNKYVNFYNAHNNSLFSSYGHERNGPQVCYFSSLLKSGGGAWGWINSDYCSNQGSMTHEYRWFFKLNSNNTDYNIFDFAGNILRVDNISGSTNRYFAYTAYFSWADKNKNIEAVTLNFPATHYARTFSLTSTIQVQNKLYRNQMSYNALKEVYSKLYFNLKQKIQTKMLVPKEKQE
;
A
#
# COMPACT_ATOMS: atom_id res chain seq x y z
N MET A 1 36.07 45.07 -15.02
CA MET A 1 34.80 45.45 -14.34
C MET A 1 33.59 45.55 -15.28
N PHE A 2 33.77 45.94 -16.55
CA PHE A 2 32.69 46.04 -17.54
C PHE A 2 32.11 44.67 -17.98
N LEU A 3 32.95 43.64 -18.09
CA LEU A 3 32.55 42.27 -18.45
C LEU A 3 31.66 41.59 -17.41
N ILE A 4 31.86 41.86 -16.12
CA ILE A 4 31.06 41.26 -15.03
C ILE A 4 29.63 41.84 -15.02
N LYS A 5 29.48 43.13 -15.32
CA LYS A 5 28.15 43.78 -15.40
C LYS A 5 27.31 43.27 -16.58
N ASN A 6 27.95 42.93 -17.71
CA ASN A 6 27.24 42.36 -18.85
C ASN A 6 26.89 40.89 -18.65
N PHE A 7 27.74 40.12 -17.96
CA PHE A 7 27.44 38.72 -17.63
C PHE A 7 26.20 38.62 -16.72
N LEU A 8 26.14 39.42 -15.65
CA LEU A 8 24.98 39.46 -14.74
C LEU A 8 23.67 39.88 -15.43
N LYS A 9 23.71 40.81 -16.38
CA LYS A 9 22.51 41.19 -17.16
C LYS A 9 22.00 40.05 -18.03
N ILE A 10 22.89 39.30 -18.68
CA ILE A 10 22.50 38.16 -19.52
C ILE A 10 21.96 37.01 -18.65
N THR A 11 22.55 36.74 -17.48
CA THR A 11 22.04 35.71 -16.57
C THR A 11 20.65 36.07 -16.01
N PHE A 12 20.40 37.35 -15.73
CA PHE A 12 19.10 37.82 -15.25
C PHE A 12 18.00 37.74 -16.32
N ILE A 13 18.34 38.01 -17.59
CA ILE A 13 17.39 37.86 -18.72
C ILE A 13 17.08 36.38 -18.99
N ILE A 14 18.08 35.49 -18.87
CA ILE A 14 17.86 34.04 -19.01
C ILE A 14 16.98 33.50 -17.87
N PHE A 15 17.15 34.00 -16.64
CA PHE A 15 16.27 33.65 -15.52
C PHE A 15 14.84 34.19 -15.68
N LEU A 16 14.67 35.37 -16.27
CA LEU A 16 13.34 35.91 -16.63
C LEU A 16 12.66 35.05 -17.70
N PHE A 17 13.36 34.64 -18.75
CA PHE A 17 12.78 33.78 -19.79
C PHE A 17 12.51 32.34 -19.33
N LEU A 18 13.33 31.80 -18.42
CA LEU A 18 13.05 30.49 -17.79
C LEU A 18 11.90 30.56 -16.77
N GLY A 19 11.65 31.73 -16.15
CA GLY A 19 10.50 31.97 -15.28
C GLY A 19 9.16 32.09 -16.03
N PHE A 20 9.19 32.43 -17.32
CA PHE A 20 8.00 32.49 -18.19
C PHE A 20 7.66 31.15 -18.86
N TYR A 21 8.52 30.13 -18.78
CA TYR A 21 8.14 28.73 -19.08
C TYR A 21 7.37 28.11 -17.91
N ARG A 22 6.33 28.81 -17.45
CA ARG A 22 5.27 28.20 -16.67
C ARG A 22 4.56 27.26 -17.64
N ARG A 23 4.63 25.95 -17.37
CA ARG A 23 3.70 24.97 -17.96
C ARG A 23 2.31 25.61 -17.93
N GLU A 24 1.66 25.72 -19.09
CA GLU A 24 0.21 25.75 -19.18
C GLU A 24 -0.30 24.43 -18.57
N ILE A 25 -0.32 24.37 -17.25
CA ILE A 25 -1.31 23.58 -16.55
C ILE A 25 -2.56 24.38 -16.78
N TYR A 26 -3.42 23.89 -17.68
CA TYR A 26 -4.80 24.32 -17.79
C TYR A 26 -5.37 24.27 -16.37
N SER A 27 -5.44 25.42 -15.69
CA SER A 27 -6.27 25.56 -14.52
C SER A 27 -7.70 25.54 -15.07
N MET A 28 -8.30 24.35 -15.10
CA MET A 28 -9.74 24.26 -15.14
C MET A 28 -10.24 24.94 -13.87
N ASP A 29 -10.79 26.13 -14.07
CA ASP A 29 -11.48 26.91 -13.05
C ASP A 29 -12.61 26.04 -12.48
N PRO A 30 -12.62 25.67 -11.19
CA PRO A 30 -13.72 24.95 -10.57
C PRO A 30 -14.82 25.96 -10.21
N GLY A 31 -15.27 26.72 -11.20
CA GLY A 31 -16.37 27.66 -11.11
C GLY A 31 -17.58 27.13 -11.85
N ILE A 32 -18.13 25.99 -11.42
CA ILE A 32 -19.47 25.57 -11.83
C ILE A 32 -20.35 25.66 -10.59
N GLU A 33 -21.25 26.63 -10.61
CA GLU A 33 -22.38 26.72 -9.68
C GLU A 33 -23.17 25.41 -9.73
N ASN A 34 -23.26 24.72 -8.59
CA ASN A 34 -24.13 23.58 -8.36
C ASN A 34 -25.60 24.00 -8.46
N ASN A 35 -26.12 24.11 -9.68
CA ASN A 35 -27.53 23.88 -9.93
C ASN A 35 -27.66 22.43 -10.39
N ASN A 36 -28.48 21.64 -9.68
CA ASN A 36 -28.85 20.26 -9.99
C ASN A 36 -29.60 20.17 -11.34
N ILE A 37 -28.93 20.54 -12.44
CA ILE A 37 -29.46 20.46 -13.79
C ILE A 37 -29.02 19.11 -14.33
N ILE A 38 -29.99 18.19 -14.44
CA ILE A 38 -29.79 16.93 -15.15
C ILE A 38 -29.25 17.28 -16.55
N PRO A 39 -28.08 16.76 -16.95
CA PRO A 39 -27.51 17.12 -18.23
C PRO A 39 -28.42 16.61 -19.34
N ASN A 40 -28.72 17.46 -20.31
CA ASN A 40 -29.50 17.04 -21.47
C ASN A 40 -28.78 15.95 -22.28
N ARG A 41 -27.45 15.92 -22.22
CA ARG A 41 -26.57 15.01 -22.96
C ARG A 41 -25.39 14.58 -22.11
N VAL A 42 -25.00 13.33 -22.27
CA VAL A 42 -23.75 12.77 -21.80
C VAL A 42 -23.02 12.11 -22.97
N TYR A 43 -21.71 11.96 -22.84
CA TYR A 43 -20.82 11.56 -23.90
C TYR A 43 -20.00 10.35 -23.50
N ARG A 44 -19.87 9.38 -24.43
CA ARG A 44 -19.00 8.22 -24.28
C ARG A 44 -18.20 8.02 -25.55
N THR A 45 -16.91 7.75 -25.43
CA THR A 45 -16.08 7.39 -26.58
C THR A 45 -15.89 5.87 -26.67
N SER A 46 -15.82 5.35 -27.89
CA SER A 46 -15.57 3.94 -28.15
C SER A 46 -14.95 3.73 -29.53
N PRO A 47 -14.05 2.75 -29.72
CA PRO A 47 -13.60 2.31 -31.04
C PRO A 47 -14.66 1.51 -31.81
N SER A 48 -15.72 1.05 -31.15
CA SER A 48 -16.82 0.33 -31.81
C SER A 48 -17.56 1.24 -32.78
N ALA A 49 -17.88 0.71 -33.96
CA ALA A 49 -18.54 1.47 -35.01
C ALA A 49 -20.02 1.76 -34.69
N PRO A 50 -20.59 2.89 -35.15
CA PRO A 50 -21.94 3.32 -34.80
C PRO A 50 -23.02 2.33 -35.21
N LYS A 51 -22.84 1.62 -36.33
CA LYS A 51 -23.79 0.60 -36.81
C LYS A 51 -24.16 -0.43 -35.74
N GLU A 52 -23.19 -0.88 -34.96
CA GLU A 52 -23.41 -1.86 -33.90
C GLU A 52 -24.05 -1.22 -32.66
N LYS A 53 -23.51 -0.09 -32.22
CA LYS A 53 -23.98 0.60 -31.00
C LYS A 53 -25.36 1.21 -31.16
N PHE A 54 -25.73 1.64 -32.36
CA PHE A 54 -27.09 2.07 -32.66
C PHE A 54 -28.10 0.93 -32.68
N LEU A 55 -27.67 -0.32 -32.87
CA LEU A 55 -28.55 -1.50 -32.82
C LEU A 55 -28.66 -2.08 -31.41
N LEU A 56 -27.53 -2.16 -30.70
CA LEU A 56 -27.41 -2.95 -29.47
C LEU A 56 -27.22 -2.11 -28.20
N GLY A 57 -26.88 -0.83 -28.34
CA GLY A 57 -26.50 0.01 -27.23
C GLY A 57 -25.14 -0.38 -26.63
N PHE A 58 -24.94 -0.02 -25.37
CA PHE A 58 -23.82 -0.49 -24.55
C PHE A 58 -24.35 -1.40 -23.46
N SER A 59 -23.65 -2.49 -23.14
CA SER A 59 -24.11 -3.43 -22.12
C SER A 59 -22.97 -3.95 -21.26
N ARG A 60 -23.28 -4.38 -20.04
CA ARG A 60 -22.42 -5.03 -19.06
C ARG A 60 -23.19 -6.19 -18.44
N SER A 61 -22.48 -7.19 -17.91
CA SER A 61 -23.13 -8.32 -17.26
C SER A 61 -23.84 -7.88 -15.97
N THR A 62 -25.03 -8.40 -15.72
CA THR A 62 -25.73 -8.21 -14.44
C THR A 62 -25.04 -8.91 -13.26
N ASN A 63 -24.12 -9.84 -13.54
CA ASN A 63 -23.30 -10.53 -12.54
C ASN A 63 -22.11 -9.68 -12.06
N TYR A 64 -21.86 -8.52 -12.68
CA TYR A 64 -20.79 -7.60 -12.32
C TYR A 64 -21.14 -6.75 -11.10
N HIS A 65 -20.13 -6.25 -10.38
CA HIS A 65 -20.35 -5.50 -9.15
C HIS A 65 -20.93 -4.11 -9.43
N THR A 66 -21.78 -3.63 -8.54
CA THR A 66 -22.42 -2.30 -8.62
C THR A 66 -21.92 -1.33 -7.55
N ASP A 67 -20.72 -1.62 -7.03
CA ASP A 67 -19.99 -0.75 -6.12
C ASP A 67 -19.36 0.44 -6.85
N LEU A 68 -19.90 1.64 -6.62
CA LEU A 68 -19.48 2.86 -7.31
C LEU A 68 -18.05 3.28 -6.90
N GLY A 69 -17.70 3.14 -5.63
CA GLY A 69 -16.37 3.48 -5.13
C GLY A 69 -15.29 2.61 -5.76
N LEU A 70 -15.55 1.30 -5.91
CA LEU A 70 -14.64 0.39 -6.62
C LEU A 70 -14.56 0.74 -8.12
N HIS A 71 -15.68 1.06 -8.76
CA HIS A 71 -15.72 1.47 -10.16
C HIS A 71 -14.83 2.69 -10.46
N ILE A 72 -14.86 3.69 -9.58
CA ILE A 72 -14.07 4.92 -9.73
C ILE A 72 -12.60 4.72 -9.34
N THR A 73 -12.33 3.93 -8.30
CA THR A 73 -11.01 3.94 -7.65
C THR A 73 -10.14 2.71 -7.87
N GLY A 74 -10.64 1.55 -8.33
CA GLY A 74 -9.80 0.34 -8.31
C GLY A 74 -10.30 -0.93 -9.00
N ASP A 75 -11.36 -0.89 -9.81
CA ASP A 75 -11.66 -1.97 -10.77
C ASP A 75 -10.98 -1.66 -12.11
N PRO A 76 -10.28 -2.61 -12.76
CA PRO A 76 -9.78 -2.47 -14.14
C PRO A 76 -10.89 -2.30 -15.19
N GLY A 77 -12.14 -2.03 -14.79
CA GLY A 77 -13.29 -1.76 -15.65
C GLY A 77 -13.87 -2.99 -16.34
N GLN A 78 -13.38 -4.19 -16.01
CA GLN A 78 -13.82 -5.47 -16.58
C GLN A 78 -14.98 -6.09 -15.80
N PHE A 79 -15.04 -5.87 -14.47
CA PHE A 79 -16.00 -6.50 -13.57
C PHE A 79 -16.99 -5.53 -12.94
N SER A 80 -16.96 -4.26 -13.36
CA SER A 80 -17.96 -3.25 -13.01
C SER A 80 -19.21 -3.36 -13.87
N GLY A 81 -20.36 -3.31 -13.22
CA GLY A 81 -21.67 -3.18 -13.85
C GLY A 81 -21.95 -1.78 -14.40
N PHE A 82 -21.06 -0.80 -14.16
CA PHE A 82 -21.22 0.56 -14.64
C PHE A 82 -20.61 0.80 -16.02
N ILE A 83 -21.26 1.68 -16.80
CA ILE A 83 -20.79 2.19 -18.08
C ILE A 83 -20.54 3.69 -17.92
N SER A 84 -19.27 4.09 -17.98
CA SER A 84 -18.86 5.48 -17.78
C SER A 84 -19.25 6.39 -18.94
N THR A 85 -19.84 7.54 -18.62
CA THR A 85 -20.14 8.65 -19.53
C THR A 85 -19.85 9.98 -18.85
N THR A 86 -19.65 11.07 -19.59
CA THR A 86 -19.36 12.40 -19.01
C THR A 86 -20.27 13.45 -19.61
N SER A 87 -20.67 14.47 -18.84
CA SER A 87 -21.32 15.65 -19.44
C SER A 87 -20.34 16.57 -20.17
N ASN A 88 -19.02 16.34 -20.06
CA ASN A 88 -17.99 17.15 -20.69
C ASN A 88 -17.51 16.54 -22.03
N ARG A 89 -18.04 17.06 -23.15
CA ARG A 89 -17.65 16.64 -24.51
C ARG A 89 -16.14 16.71 -24.74
N GLN A 90 -15.51 17.81 -24.32
CA GLN A 90 -14.08 18.05 -24.54
C GLN A 90 -13.23 17.03 -23.79
N TYR A 91 -13.64 16.67 -22.57
CA TYR A 91 -13.00 15.61 -21.79
C TYR A 91 -13.06 14.28 -22.52
N ALA A 92 -14.26 13.86 -22.97
CA ALA A 92 -14.46 12.58 -23.66
C ALA A 92 -13.57 12.44 -24.91
N VAL A 93 -13.46 13.52 -25.70
CA VAL A 93 -12.60 13.56 -26.89
C VAL A 93 -11.12 13.53 -26.51
N SER A 94 -10.68 14.42 -25.62
CA SER A 94 -9.25 14.52 -25.22
C SER A 94 -8.75 13.20 -24.64
N PHE A 95 -9.62 12.55 -23.85
CA PHE A 95 -9.40 11.21 -23.34
C PHE A 95 -9.21 10.18 -24.47
N ALA A 96 -10.18 10.06 -25.38
CA ALA A 96 -10.12 9.08 -26.47
C ALA A 96 -8.89 9.25 -27.36
N GLN A 97 -8.46 10.48 -27.62
CA GLN A 97 -7.25 10.77 -28.39
C GLN A 97 -5.99 10.20 -27.74
N ALA A 98 -5.88 10.25 -26.41
CA ALA A 98 -4.75 9.68 -25.67
C ALA A 98 -4.71 8.15 -25.76
N TYR A 99 -5.88 7.50 -25.84
CA TYR A 99 -5.99 6.03 -25.80
C TYR A 99 -6.09 5.35 -27.15
N ALA A 100 -6.58 6.04 -28.18
CA ALA A 100 -6.77 5.49 -29.51
C ALA A 100 -5.46 5.02 -30.16
N MET A 101 -4.36 5.78 -30.03
CA MET A 101 -3.03 5.40 -30.56
C MET A 101 -2.23 4.48 -29.62
N GLY A 102 -2.65 4.36 -28.36
CA GLY A 102 -1.99 3.57 -27.34
C GLY A 102 -2.68 2.22 -27.14
N TRP A 103 -3.70 2.22 -26.31
CA TRP A 103 -4.35 0.99 -25.81
C TRP A 103 -5.36 0.40 -26.78
N TRP A 104 -6.21 1.22 -27.40
CA TRP A 104 -7.17 0.72 -28.38
C TRP A 104 -6.47 0.35 -29.70
N ASN A 105 -5.38 1.05 -30.02
CA ASN A 105 -4.59 0.85 -31.23
C ASN A 105 -5.45 0.89 -32.51
N VAL A 106 -6.27 1.93 -32.61
CA VAL A 106 -7.22 2.17 -33.71
C VAL A 106 -6.88 3.45 -34.45
N ARG A 107 -7.18 3.47 -35.75
CA ARG A 107 -7.02 4.67 -36.60
C ARG A 107 -8.21 5.62 -36.51
N GLU A 108 -9.33 5.15 -35.97
CA GLU A 108 -10.52 5.95 -35.76
C GLU A 108 -11.23 5.52 -34.47
N PHE A 109 -11.95 6.46 -33.87
CA PHE A 109 -12.85 6.20 -32.75
C PHE A 109 -14.10 7.08 -32.89
N TYR A 110 -15.12 6.78 -32.11
CA TYR A 110 -16.41 7.44 -32.18
C TYR A 110 -16.77 8.05 -30.83
N LEU A 111 -17.27 9.28 -30.85
CA LEU A 111 -17.85 9.97 -29.71
C LEU A 111 -19.37 9.87 -29.80
N TYR A 112 -19.99 9.12 -28.89
CA TYR A 112 -21.42 8.93 -28.82
C TYR A 112 -22.08 10.00 -27.96
N GLU A 113 -23.12 10.64 -28.50
CA GLU A 113 -24.01 11.55 -27.77
C GLU A 113 -25.22 10.76 -27.26
N ILE A 114 -25.47 10.80 -25.95
CA ILE A 114 -26.43 9.94 -25.25
C ILE A 114 -27.34 10.81 -24.39
N VAL A 115 -28.63 10.48 -24.34
CA VAL A 115 -29.58 11.05 -23.36
C VAL A 115 -29.57 10.18 -22.11
N PRO A 116 -29.16 10.70 -20.94
CA PRO A 116 -29.14 9.90 -19.71
C PRO A 116 -30.56 9.49 -19.30
N GLN A 117 -30.70 8.29 -18.73
CA GLN A 117 -31.95 7.72 -18.23
C GLN A 117 -31.89 7.42 -16.73
N ASN A 118 -32.99 6.95 -16.15
CA ASN A 118 -33.11 6.69 -14.71
C ASN A 118 -32.12 5.66 -14.13
N ASN A 119 -31.34 4.97 -14.95
CA ASN A 119 -30.25 4.08 -14.53
C ASN A 119 -28.87 4.77 -14.49
N PHE A 120 -28.78 6.06 -14.80
CA PHE A 120 -27.56 6.86 -14.71
C PHE A 120 -27.39 7.46 -13.32
N VAL A 121 -26.26 7.20 -12.68
CA VAL A 121 -25.90 7.76 -11.38
C VAL A 121 -24.93 8.92 -11.56
N SER A 122 -25.24 10.09 -10.99
CA SER A 122 -24.28 11.19 -10.89
C SER A 122 -23.21 10.84 -9.86
N VAL A 123 -21.96 10.71 -10.32
CA VAL A 123 -20.83 10.33 -9.46
C VAL A 123 -20.51 11.46 -8.48
N THR A 124 -20.48 12.69 -8.97
CA THR A 124 -20.25 13.90 -8.18
C THR A 124 -21.32 14.07 -7.10
N ASP A 125 -22.60 13.98 -7.45
CA ASP A 125 -23.68 14.22 -6.48
C ASP A 125 -23.72 13.13 -5.41
N THR A 126 -23.49 11.87 -5.82
CA THR A 126 -23.39 10.73 -4.89
C THR A 126 -22.21 10.90 -3.92
N TYR A 127 -21.07 11.36 -4.42
CA TYR A 127 -19.90 11.66 -3.59
C TYR A 127 -20.17 12.82 -2.62
N GLU A 128 -20.71 13.94 -3.09
CA GLU A 128 -20.99 15.11 -2.26
C GLU A 128 -22.08 14.83 -1.21
N ARG A 129 -23.10 14.02 -1.52
CA ARG A 129 -24.06 13.51 -0.53
C ARG A 129 -23.35 12.70 0.54
N ALA A 130 -22.55 11.70 0.14
CA ALA A 130 -21.81 10.85 1.09
C ALA A 130 -20.87 11.68 1.99
N LEU A 131 -20.24 12.72 1.45
CA LEU A 131 -19.40 13.65 2.21
C LEU A 131 -20.20 14.51 3.21
N ARG A 132 -21.41 14.95 2.83
CA ARG A 132 -22.30 15.69 3.74
C ARG A 132 -22.88 14.83 4.85
N GLU A 133 -23.27 13.59 4.54
CA GLU A 133 -23.93 12.66 5.45
C GLU A 133 -22.97 11.93 6.41
N THR A 134 -21.65 11.95 6.15
CA THR A 134 -20.69 11.32 7.06
C THR A 134 -20.36 12.21 8.26
N ASP A 135 -20.77 11.76 9.45
CA ASP A 135 -20.39 12.35 10.73
C ASP A 135 -19.03 11.86 11.24
N ASN A 136 -18.45 10.82 10.62
CA ASN A 136 -17.15 10.28 11.03
C ASN A 136 -16.00 11.15 10.48
N PRO A 137 -15.18 11.79 11.34
CA PRO A 137 -14.15 12.73 10.90
C PRO A 137 -13.02 12.07 10.10
N ILE A 138 -12.73 10.79 10.35
CA ILE A 138 -11.70 10.05 9.63
C ILE A 138 -12.18 9.73 8.21
N ILE A 139 -13.42 9.26 8.08
CA ILE A 139 -14.03 8.95 6.77
C ILE A 139 -14.19 10.24 5.97
N ARG A 140 -14.62 11.32 6.62
CA ARG A 140 -14.73 12.64 6.00
C ARG A 140 -13.38 13.11 5.43
N GLN A 141 -12.31 13.07 6.23
CA GLN A 141 -10.97 13.46 5.77
C GLN A 141 -10.47 12.59 4.60
N GLN A 142 -10.83 11.30 4.59
CA GLN A 142 -10.49 10.40 3.49
C GLN A 142 -11.24 10.73 2.20
N LEU A 143 -12.54 11.01 2.28
CA LEU A 143 -13.35 11.45 1.14
C LEU A 143 -12.81 12.78 0.58
N GLU A 144 -12.49 13.74 1.43
CA GLU A 144 -11.90 15.03 1.03
C GLU A 144 -10.61 14.86 0.21
N ASN A 145 -9.73 13.94 0.62
CA ASN A 145 -8.50 13.65 -0.12
C ASN A 145 -8.73 13.07 -1.53
N LEU A 146 -9.91 12.50 -1.78
CA LEU A 146 -10.28 11.89 -3.05
C LEU A 146 -11.25 12.74 -3.87
N ARG A 147 -11.62 13.93 -3.39
CA ARG A 147 -12.59 14.82 -4.05
C ARG A 147 -12.32 14.96 -5.54
N HIS A 148 -11.07 15.27 -5.89
CA HIS A 148 -10.66 15.41 -7.28
C HIS A 148 -11.02 14.19 -8.13
N ILE A 149 -10.82 12.96 -7.63
CA ILE A 149 -11.04 11.72 -8.40
C ILE A 149 -12.52 11.52 -8.74
N TYR A 150 -13.42 11.86 -7.82
CA TYR A 150 -14.86 11.69 -8.04
C TYR A 150 -15.50 12.83 -8.85
N THR A 151 -14.88 14.02 -8.85
CA THR A 151 -15.52 15.21 -9.44
C THR A 151 -14.94 15.63 -10.79
N TRP A 152 -13.66 15.33 -11.09
CA TRP A 152 -12.98 15.91 -12.26
C TRP A 152 -13.48 15.40 -13.62
N GLU A 153 -14.07 14.20 -13.68
CA GLU A 153 -14.55 13.59 -14.94
C GLU A 153 -15.95 14.09 -15.33
N ASN A 154 -16.66 14.78 -14.42
CA ASN A 154 -18.10 15.06 -14.55
C ASN A 154 -18.88 13.81 -15.00
N GLU A 155 -18.62 12.69 -14.32
CA GLU A 155 -19.10 11.37 -14.73
C GLU A 155 -20.56 11.12 -14.33
N TYR A 156 -21.29 10.52 -15.28
CA TYR A 156 -22.61 9.94 -15.11
C TYR A 156 -22.52 8.46 -15.48
N ALA A 157 -22.52 7.59 -14.48
CA ALA A 157 -22.28 6.16 -14.66
C ALA A 157 -23.61 5.43 -14.88
N ALA A 158 -23.81 4.83 -16.05
CA ALA A 158 -25.03 4.05 -16.35
C ALA A 158 -24.92 2.64 -15.80
N LEU A 159 -25.95 2.17 -15.09
CA LEU A 159 -26.02 0.79 -14.58
C LEU A 159 -26.44 -0.18 -15.68
N TYR A 160 -25.59 -1.17 -15.91
CA TYR A 160 -25.72 -2.33 -16.80
C TYR A 160 -25.86 -2.05 -18.28
N GLU A 161 -26.69 -1.11 -18.70
CA GLU A 161 -26.96 -0.87 -20.11
C GLU A 161 -27.21 0.60 -20.45
N ILE A 162 -26.90 0.95 -21.68
CA ILE A 162 -27.31 2.19 -22.33
C ILE A 162 -28.09 1.77 -23.56
N HIS A 163 -29.41 1.90 -23.52
CA HIS A 163 -30.27 1.43 -24.59
C HIS A 163 -30.02 2.19 -25.90
N PRO A 164 -30.09 1.52 -27.06
CA PRO A 164 -29.76 2.11 -28.35
C PRO A 164 -30.61 3.33 -28.71
N GLU A 165 -31.87 3.38 -28.31
CA GLU A 165 -32.77 4.52 -28.53
C GLU A 165 -32.33 5.80 -27.81
N THR A 166 -31.49 5.70 -26.78
CA THR A 166 -30.96 6.85 -26.04
C THR A 166 -29.74 7.47 -26.72
N ILE A 167 -29.14 6.76 -27.68
CA ILE A 167 -27.97 7.20 -28.45
C ILE A 167 -28.46 8.03 -29.64
N ILE A 168 -28.05 9.30 -29.70
CA ILE A 168 -28.52 10.27 -30.69
C ILE A 168 -27.66 10.24 -31.95
N SER A 169 -26.35 10.32 -31.76
CA SER A 169 -25.37 10.39 -32.84
C SER A 169 -24.03 9.85 -32.39
N ALA A 170 -23.16 9.61 -33.36
CA ALA A 170 -21.76 9.32 -33.13
C ALA A 170 -20.91 10.18 -34.05
N THR A 171 -19.98 10.97 -33.47
CA THR A 171 -19.00 11.74 -34.25
C THR A 171 -17.75 10.90 -34.48
N ARG A 172 -17.35 10.72 -35.74
CA ARG A 172 -16.13 10.00 -36.09
C ARG A 172 -14.91 10.90 -35.96
N TYR A 173 -13.89 10.40 -35.27
CA TYR A 173 -12.56 10.99 -35.19
C TYR A 173 -11.57 10.05 -35.86
N GLU A 174 -10.79 10.56 -36.80
CA GLU A 174 -9.84 9.77 -37.58
C GLU A 174 -8.43 10.35 -37.43
N PHE A 175 -7.43 9.47 -37.32
CA PHE A 175 -6.03 9.85 -37.22
C PHE A 175 -5.51 10.39 -38.56
N ASP A 176 -5.17 11.67 -38.59
CA ASP A 176 -4.57 12.31 -39.74
C ASP A 176 -3.04 12.20 -39.67
N MET A 177 -2.47 11.51 -40.66
CA MET A 177 -1.02 11.29 -40.77
C MET A 177 -0.22 12.58 -40.95
N ASN A 178 -0.82 13.63 -41.52
CA ASN A 178 -0.14 14.91 -41.78
C ASN A 178 -0.03 15.74 -40.50
N SER A 179 -1.13 15.88 -39.76
CA SER A 179 -1.17 16.64 -38.51
C SER A 179 -0.74 15.82 -37.29
N ARG A 180 -0.60 14.49 -37.43
CA ARG A 180 -0.34 13.52 -36.36
C ARG A 180 -1.31 13.65 -35.19
N ARG A 181 -2.57 13.97 -35.49
CA ARG A 181 -3.65 14.18 -34.52
C ARG A 181 -4.92 13.54 -35.04
N PHE A 182 -5.84 13.22 -34.13
CA PHE A 182 -7.19 12.86 -34.52
C PHE A 182 -7.96 14.12 -34.90
N VAL A 183 -8.61 14.07 -36.04
CA VAL A 183 -9.43 15.16 -36.57
C VAL A 183 -10.87 14.68 -36.63
N GLU A 184 -11.79 15.56 -36.23
CA GLU A 184 -13.22 15.35 -36.37
C GLU A 184 -13.58 15.26 -37.87
N ARG A 185 -14.35 14.24 -38.25
CA ARG A 185 -14.71 14.00 -39.66
C ARG A 185 -16.19 14.28 -39.89
N GLU A 186 -17.04 13.30 -39.61
CA GLU A 186 -18.48 13.40 -39.79
C GLU A 186 -19.24 13.02 -38.52
N GLU A 187 -20.42 13.61 -38.35
CA GLU A 187 -21.41 13.17 -37.38
C GLU A 187 -22.40 12.21 -38.06
N ILE A 188 -22.58 11.03 -37.47
CA ILE A 188 -23.48 10.00 -37.95
C ILE A 188 -24.68 9.99 -37.02
N VAL A 189 -25.86 10.39 -37.52
CA VAL A 189 -27.11 10.39 -36.75
C VAL A 189 -27.64 8.96 -36.64
N ASN A 190 -28.12 8.58 -35.45
CA ASN A 190 -28.76 7.28 -35.25
C ASN A 190 -30.15 7.26 -35.91
N THR A 191 -30.21 6.84 -37.16
CA THR A 191 -31.47 6.61 -37.88
C THR A 191 -31.99 5.16 -37.74
N VAL A 192 -31.30 4.34 -36.96
CA VAL A 192 -31.60 2.89 -36.83
C VAL A 192 -32.70 2.67 -35.80
N THR A 193 -32.58 3.32 -34.64
CA THR A 193 -33.57 3.24 -33.56
C THR A 193 -34.29 4.55 -33.30
N ARG A 194 -33.99 5.60 -34.10
CA ARG A 194 -34.64 6.90 -34.01
C ARG A 194 -34.99 7.41 -35.41
N GLU A 195 -36.13 8.08 -35.53
CA GLU A 195 -36.54 8.71 -36.80
C GLU A 195 -35.91 10.11 -36.96
N SER A 196 -35.59 10.79 -35.85
CA SER A 196 -34.92 12.09 -35.89
C SER A 196 -34.03 12.35 -34.66
N ARG A 197 -33.21 13.40 -34.73
CA ARG A 197 -32.42 13.86 -33.57
C ARG A 197 -33.31 14.29 -32.39
N THR A 198 -34.54 14.70 -32.69
CA THR A 198 -35.50 15.24 -31.72
C THR A 198 -36.60 14.26 -31.33
N GLU A 199 -36.76 13.14 -32.03
CA GLU A 199 -37.79 12.10 -31.80
C GLU A 199 -37.16 10.68 -31.75
N PRO A 200 -37.60 9.78 -30.86
CA PRO A 200 -38.57 9.96 -29.79
C PRO A 200 -38.01 10.88 -28.68
N HIS A 201 -38.87 11.68 -28.06
CA HIS A 201 -38.54 12.57 -26.94
C HIS A 201 -38.13 11.76 -25.70
N VAL A 202 -36.94 11.18 -25.72
CA VAL A 202 -36.30 10.60 -24.56
C VAL A 202 -35.96 11.76 -23.62
N ILE A 203 -36.63 11.81 -22.46
CA ILE A 203 -36.45 12.87 -21.48
C ILE A 203 -35.20 12.53 -20.65
N PRO A 204 -34.24 13.46 -20.49
CA PRO A 204 -33.11 13.26 -19.60
C PRO A 204 -33.58 12.98 -18.18
N MET A 205 -33.15 11.85 -17.62
CA MET A 205 -33.42 11.45 -16.25
C MET A 205 -32.15 10.90 -15.62
N LEU A 206 -32.08 10.93 -14.29
CA LEU A 206 -31.03 10.27 -13.51
C LEU A 206 -31.68 9.33 -12.50
N HIS A 207 -30.89 8.38 -12.02
CA HIS A 207 -31.22 7.60 -10.84
C HIS A 207 -31.51 8.55 -9.67
N PRO A 208 -32.53 8.28 -8.83
CA PRO A 208 -32.77 9.06 -7.63
C PRO A 208 -31.50 9.20 -6.80
N ASP A 209 -31.30 10.35 -6.17
CA ASP A 209 -30.09 10.71 -5.42
C ASP A 209 -29.96 9.95 -4.08
N THR A 210 -30.00 8.62 -4.18
CA THR A 210 -30.09 7.62 -3.09
C THR A 210 -29.09 6.49 -3.30
N TYR A 211 -28.37 6.48 -4.43
CA TYR A 211 -27.42 5.43 -4.77
C TYR A 211 -26.25 5.44 -3.78
N SER A 212 -25.85 4.30 -3.24
CA SER A 212 -24.73 4.27 -2.29
C SER A 212 -23.39 4.41 -3.03
N ILE A 213 -22.44 5.15 -2.45
CA ILE A 213 -21.05 5.15 -2.95
C ILE A 213 -20.41 3.74 -2.86
N GLY A 214 -20.98 2.80 -2.09
CA GLY A 214 -20.49 1.42 -1.98
C GLY A 214 -19.38 1.24 -0.93
N THR A 215 -18.65 0.13 -1.01
CA THR A 215 -17.52 -0.16 -0.11
C THR A 215 -16.33 0.73 -0.42
N TYR A 216 -16.28 1.88 0.25
CA TYR A 216 -15.07 2.68 0.33
C TYR A 216 -14.06 2.04 1.28
N ARG A 217 -13.18 1.19 0.72
CA ARG A 217 -12.40 0.25 1.51
C ARG A 217 -10.99 -0.01 0.95
N ASN A 218 -10.09 0.95 1.25
CA ASN A 218 -8.62 0.94 1.07
C ASN A 218 -8.09 0.79 -0.38
N VAL A 219 -8.26 1.81 -1.23
CA VAL A 219 -7.45 1.90 -2.46
C VAL A 219 -6.26 2.86 -2.29
N TYR A 220 -5.09 2.29 -2.54
CA TYR A 220 -3.93 2.98 -3.05
C TYR A 220 -3.84 2.71 -4.54
N TYR A 221 -3.71 3.75 -5.37
CA TYR A 221 -2.63 3.91 -6.35
C TYR A 221 -2.49 5.36 -6.79
N SER A 222 -1.27 5.74 -7.19
CA SER A 222 -1.03 6.91 -8.03
C SER A 222 -1.68 6.66 -9.38
N TYR A 223 -2.91 7.12 -9.51
CA TYR A 223 -3.56 7.19 -10.80
C TYR A 223 -3.17 8.50 -11.48
N ASN A 224 -2.51 8.40 -12.63
CA ASN A 224 -2.19 9.57 -13.47
C ASN A 224 -3.25 9.80 -14.57
N GLY A 225 -4.49 9.30 -14.41
CA GLY A 225 -5.65 9.75 -15.20
C GLY A 225 -6.72 8.70 -15.53
N THR A 226 -7.96 9.20 -15.62
CA THR A 226 -9.30 8.74 -16.09
C THR A 226 -9.77 7.31 -15.86
N SER A 227 -10.83 7.13 -15.05
CA SER A 227 -11.44 5.87 -14.57
C SER A 227 -11.48 4.72 -15.59
N ALA A 228 -11.31 3.49 -15.11
CA ALA A 228 -11.18 2.32 -15.98
C ALA A 228 -12.46 2.05 -16.83
N GLY A 229 -13.62 2.49 -16.37
CA GLY A 229 -14.87 2.41 -17.15
C GLY A 229 -14.91 3.30 -18.39
N PHE A 230 -14.13 4.39 -18.40
CA PHE A 230 -13.85 5.18 -19.60
C PHE A 230 -12.79 4.51 -20.49
N ALA A 231 -11.77 3.88 -19.91
CA ALA A 231 -10.63 3.30 -20.64
C ALA A 231 -10.91 1.93 -21.29
N CYS A 232 -11.84 1.16 -20.74
CA CYS A 232 -12.27 -0.11 -21.29
C CYS A 232 -13.23 0.06 -22.47
N ALA A 233 -12.92 -0.61 -23.57
CA ALA A 233 -13.75 -0.66 -24.77
C ALA A 233 -14.03 -2.11 -25.20
N GLU A 234 -15.27 -2.38 -25.62
CA GLU A 234 -15.61 -3.59 -26.37
C GLU A 234 -14.98 -3.54 -27.76
N VAL A 235 -14.37 -4.65 -28.20
CA VAL A 235 -13.80 -4.80 -29.53
C VAL A 235 -14.73 -5.63 -30.41
N PRO A 236 -15.11 -5.15 -31.60
CA PRO A 236 -15.76 -5.99 -32.59
C PRO A 236 -14.79 -7.08 -33.06
N SER A 237 -15.29 -8.29 -33.30
CA SER A 237 -14.52 -9.45 -33.79
C SER A 237 -13.81 -9.21 -35.15
N ASN A 238 -14.13 -8.12 -35.86
CA ASN A 238 -13.68 -7.81 -37.21
C ASN A 238 -12.88 -6.50 -37.36
N ALA A 239 -12.47 -5.84 -36.28
CA ALA A 239 -11.65 -4.62 -36.41
C ALA A 239 -10.25 -4.95 -36.96
N HIS A 240 -9.79 -4.19 -37.98
CA HIS A 240 -8.43 -4.25 -38.53
C HIS A 240 -7.39 -3.72 -37.51
N ALA A 241 -7.21 -4.43 -36.40
CA ALA A 241 -6.18 -4.14 -35.42
C ALA A 241 -4.79 -4.44 -36.03
N MET A 242 -3.84 -3.52 -35.89
CA MET A 242 -2.42 -3.84 -36.12
C MET A 242 -2.00 -4.83 -35.03
N LYS A 243 -2.12 -6.14 -35.31
CA LYS A 243 -1.83 -7.25 -34.39
C LYS A 243 -0.44 -7.09 -33.76
N LYS A 244 -0.38 -6.82 -32.45
CA LYS A 244 0.74 -7.29 -31.62
C LYS A 244 0.39 -8.66 -31.07
N ARG A 245 1.29 -9.60 -31.35
CA ARG A 245 1.23 -11.01 -31.02
C ARG A 245 1.54 -11.17 -29.53
N ASN A 246 0.51 -11.35 -28.72
CA ASN A 246 0.49 -12.02 -27.41
C ASN A 246 -0.63 -11.38 -26.60
N ASP A 247 -1.72 -12.12 -26.37
CA ASP A 247 -2.42 -12.18 -25.08
C ASP A 247 -3.60 -13.17 -25.20
N ASN A 248 -3.51 -14.28 -24.46
CA ASN A 248 -4.58 -15.26 -24.30
C ASN A 248 -5.55 -14.74 -23.21
N LEU A 249 -6.49 -13.86 -23.55
CA LEU A 249 -7.62 -13.52 -22.68
C LEU A 249 -8.94 -13.70 -23.47
N PRO A 250 -9.89 -14.51 -22.98
CA PRO A 250 -11.12 -14.86 -23.69
C PRO A 250 -12.29 -13.91 -23.37
N GLU A 251 -12.07 -12.59 -23.34
CA GLU A 251 -13.15 -11.60 -23.16
C GLU A 251 -13.05 -10.45 -24.17
N ASN A 252 -14.19 -10.02 -24.71
CA ASN A 252 -14.31 -9.04 -25.80
C ASN A 252 -13.94 -7.59 -25.42
N ASN A 253 -13.31 -7.35 -24.26
CA ASN A 253 -13.00 -6.01 -23.74
C ASN A 253 -11.48 -5.71 -23.80
N LEU A 254 -11.10 -4.70 -24.59
CA LEU A 254 -9.78 -4.06 -24.52
C LEU A 254 -9.80 -3.04 -23.38
N CYS A 255 -9.26 -3.43 -22.25
CA CYS A 255 -8.91 -2.51 -21.17
C CYS A 255 -7.41 -2.24 -21.21
N PRO A 256 -6.95 -1.07 -20.75
CA PRO A 256 -5.59 -0.99 -20.21
C PRO A 256 -5.29 -2.22 -19.37
N LYS A 257 -4.18 -2.89 -19.68
CA LYS A 257 -3.47 -3.59 -18.63
C LYS A 257 -2.96 -2.52 -17.70
N GLU A 258 -3.70 -2.27 -16.63
CA GLU A 258 -3.15 -1.55 -15.50
C GLU A 258 -1.78 -2.17 -15.21
N SER A 259 -0.80 -1.33 -14.92
CA SER A 259 0.14 -1.72 -13.88
C SER A 259 -0.66 -1.84 -12.58
N LEU A 260 -1.55 -2.85 -12.47
CA LEU A 260 -1.79 -3.52 -11.21
C LEU A 260 -0.37 -3.73 -10.71
N ARG A 261 0.06 -3.09 -9.63
CA ARG A 261 1.28 -3.59 -9.00
C ARG A 261 0.94 -5.04 -8.74
N ALA A 262 1.59 -5.94 -9.48
CA ALA A 262 1.42 -7.36 -9.29
C ALA A 262 1.59 -7.56 -7.79
N LEU A 263 0.52 -7.96 -7.10
CA LEU A 263 0.54 -8.08 -5.66
C LEU A 263 1.76 -8.93 -5.36
N GLU A 264 2.71 -8.38 -4.61
CA GLU A 264 3.90 -9.15 -4.32
C GLU A 264 3.46 -10.39 -3.58
N VAL A 265 3.90 -11.55 -4.08
CA VAL A 265 3.69 -12.80 -3.38
C VAL A 265 4.42 -12.70 -2.04
N VAL A 266 3.73 -13.09 -0.98
CA VAL A 266 4.33 -13.14 0.36
C VAL A 266 5.39 -14.25 0.36
N GLU A 267 6.64 -13.86 0.14
CA GLU A 267 7.76 -14.80 0.15
C GLU A 267 8.22 -15.08 1.57
N ASN A 268 8.59 -16.33 1.82
CA ASN A 268 9.17 -16.75 3.10
C ASN A 268 10.63 -16.20 3.21
N PRO A 269 11.03 -15.62 4.36
CA PRO A 269 12.36 -15.04 4.58
C PRO A 269 13.53 -15.96 4.23
N ASN A 270 13.41 -17.28 4.49
CA ASN A 270 14.41 -18.28 4.13
C ASN A 270 14.67 -18.40 2.62
N TYR A 271 13.78 -17.90 1.76
CA TYR A 271 13.99 -17.93 0.31
C TYR A 271 14.65 -16.67 -0.24
N PHE A 272 14.33 -15.48 0.30
CA PHE A 272 14.80 -14.23 -0.30
C PHE A 272 16.02 -13.63 0.39
N LEU A 273 16.18 -13.79 1.72
CA LEU A 273 17.34 -13.26 2.43
C LEU A 273 18.64 -13.93 1.96
N PRO A 274 18.75 -15.27 1.83
CA PRO A 274 19.99 -15.90 1.38
C PRO A 274 20.49 -15.46 -0.01
N LYS A 275 19.58 -15.06 -0.91
CA LYS A 275 19.92 -14.66 -2.31
C LYS A 275 20.77 -13.40 -2.42
N THR A 276 20.80 -12.58 -1.37
CA THR A 276 21.40 -11.23 -1.38
C THR A 276 22.37 -11.02 -0.22
N GLN A 277 22.86 -12.13 0.35
CA GLN A 277 23.78 -12.07 1.48
C GLN A 277 25.16 -11.58 1.06
N PHE A 278 25.81 -10.84 1.96
CA PHE A 278 27.19 -10.41 1.80
C PHE A 278 27.92 -10.45 3.13
N LYS A 279 29.25 -10.43 3.07
CA LYS A 279 30.13 -10.29 4.23
C LYS A 279 30.51 -8.82 4.36
N PHE A 280 30.34 -8.23 5.54
CA PHE A 280 30.77 -6.86 5.81
C PHE A 280 32.28 -6.80 5.92
N LYS A 281 32.99 -6.65 4.80
CA LYS A 281 34.46 -6.49 4.80
C LYS A 281 34.81 -5.06 5.20
N LEU A 282 35.73 -4.92 6.14
CA LEU A 282 36.10 -3.66 6.76
C LEU A 282 37.58 -3.39 6.54
N SER A 283 37.91 -2.17 6.11
CA SER A 283 39.29 -1.67 6.08
C SER A 283 39.56 -0.82 7.34
N VAL A 284 39.74 -1.51 8.46
CA VAL A 284 40.14 -0.88 9.73
C VAL A 284 41.56 -1.34 10.07
N PHE A 285 42.43 -0.39 10.44
CA PHE A 285 43.80 -0.62 10.92
C PHE A 285 44.89 -1.03 9.91
N ASN A 286 44.69 -0.92 8.59
CA ASN A 286 45.71 -1.09 7.53
C ASN A 286 46.50 -2.44 7.53
N LYS A 287 46.14 -3.44 8.34
CA LYS A 287 46.97 -4.65 8.56
C LYS A 287 46.25 -6.00 8.37
N GLY A 288 44.95 -6.05 8.04
CA GLY A 288 44.22 -7.31 7.84
C GLY A 288 42.84 -7.15 7.19
N LYS A 289 42.25 -8.26 6.71
CA LYS A 289 40.86 -8.31 6.21
C LYS A 289 39.93 -8.67 7.37
N TYR A 290 39.25 -7.68 7.91
CA TYR A 290 38.31 -7.86 9.00
C TYR A 290 36.87 -7.84 8.50
N CYS A 291 35.98 -8.51 9.23
CA CYS A 291 34.56 -8.56 8.96
C CYS A 291 33.73 -8.22 10.21
N LEU A 292 32.51 -7.76 9.98
CA LEU A 292 31.55 -7.50 11.04
C LEU A 292 30.86 -8.79 11.49
N ASN A 293 30.91 -9.09 12.78
CA ASN A 293 30.37 -10.32 13.36
C ASN A 293 29.49 -10.05 14.58
N PRO A 294 28.37 -10.78 14.74
CA PRO A 294 27.69 -10.88 16.03
C PRO A 294 28.58 -11.63 17.02
N ALA A 295 28.54 -11.25 18.29
CA ALA A 295 29.05 -12.12 19.36
C ALA A 295 28.08 -12.18 20.56
N SER A 296 28.55 -12.75 21.66
CA SER A 296 27.75 -12.98 22.87
C SER A 296 27.01 -11.71 23.33
N GLN A 297 25.81 -11.90 23.88
CA GLN A 297 24.95 -10.80 24.38
C GLN A 297 24.47 -9.82 23.30
N TYR A 298 24.41 -10.27 22.04
CA TYR A 298 23.89 -9.51 20.89
C TYR A 298 24.70 -8.25 20.52
N TYR A 299 25.93 -8.11 21.02
CA TYR A 299 26.82 -7.06 20.55
C TYR A 299 27.42 -7.40 19.20
N VAL A 300 27.98 -6.39 18.54
CA VAL A 300 28.61 -6.53 17.23
C VAL A 300 30.06 -6.06 17.29
N TYR A 301 30.94 -6.82 16.64
CA TYR A 301 32.38 -6.74 16.76
C TYR A 301 33.05 -6.83 15.38
N ILE A 302 34.32 -6.42 15.35
CA ILE A 302 35.23 -6.62 14.23
C ILE A 302 36.08 -7.86 14.52
N ASP A 303 36.06 -8.82 13.61
CA ASP A 303 36.84 -10.06 13.72
C ASP A 303 37.37 -10.48 12.34
N PHE A 304 38.19 -11.53 12.26
CA PHE A 304 38.72 -12.04 11.00
C PHE A 304 37.59 -12.56 10.08
N CYS A 305 37.73 -12.34 8.78
CA CYS A 305 36.69 -12.71 7.80
C CYS A 305 36.48 -14.23 7.60
N GLU A 306 37.28 -15.08 8.22
CA GLU A 306 37.17 -16.55 8.16
C GLU A 306 35.88 -17.03 8.84
N VAL A 307 35.53 -16.42 9.97
CA VAL A 307 34.30 -16.68 10.75
C VAL A 307 33.21 -15.64 10.47
N ALA A 308 33.22 -15.03 9.29
CA ALA A 308 32.33 -13.92 8.96
C ALA A 308 30.85 -14.34 8.86
N ALA A 309 30.00 -13.64 9.59
CA ALA A 309 28.56 -13.68 9.45
C ALA A 309 28.10 -13.10 8.11
N HIS A 310 26.94 -13.58 7.68
CA HIS A 310 26.26 -13.11 6.49
C HIS A 310 25.24 -12.03 6.86
N TRP A 311 25.23 -10.97 6.08
CA TRP A 311 24.39 -9.81 6.29
C TRP A 311 23.54 -9.52 5.05
N ASN A 312 22.41 -8.86 5.27
CA ASN A 312 21.49 -8.40 4.24
C ASN A 312 21.18 -6.92 4.45
N PHE A 313 20.99 -6.17 3.37
CA PHE A 313 20.54 -4.77 3.43
C PHE A 313 19.23 -4.60 2.69
N THR A 314 18.17 -4.20 3.40
CA THR A 314 16.80 -4.22 2.86
C THR A 314 16.43 -2.94 2.10
N GLU A 315 15.35 -3.00 1.32
CA GLU A 315 14.77 -1.83 0.63
C GLU A 315 14.41 -0.67 1.58
N PHE A 316 14.05 -0.99 2.83
CA PHE A 316 13.77 -0.03 3.91
C PHE A 316 15.01 0.34 4.74
N GLY A 317 16.21 -0.12 4.37
CA GLY A 317 17.46 0.26 5.00
C GLY A 317 17.76 -0.47 6.32
N GLN A 318 17.11 -1.58 6.62
CA GLN A 318 17.53 -2.45 7.73
C GLN A 318 18.75 -3.28 7.32
N ILE A 319 19.66 -3.48 8.28
CA ILE A 319 20.78 -4.42 8.15
C ILE A 319 20.44 -5.65 8.99
N ILE A 320 20.32 -6.81 8.35
CA ILE A 320 19.82 -8.05 8.96
C ILE A 320 20.91 -9.12 8.96
N THR A 321 21.01 -9.91 10.03
CA THR A 321 21.84 -11.11 10.09
C THR A 321 21.12 -12.27 10.79
N GLU A 322 21.57 -13.49 10.55
CA GLU A 322 21.12 -14.67 11.28
C GLU A 322 21.84 -14.76 12.63
N VAL A 323 21.09 -15.04 13.69
CA VAL A 323 21.61 -15.34 15.02
C VAL A 323 20.97 -16.61 15.57
N ASP A 324 21.72 -17.34 16.38
CA ASP A 324 21.16 -18.35 17.28
C ASP A 324 20.82 -17.66 18.61
N ASP A 325 19.53 -17.57 18.95
CA ASP A 325 19.09 -16.90 20.18
C ASP A 325 19.17 -17.80 21.42
N GLY A 326 19.77 -18.99 21.29
CA GLY A 326 19.88 -20.03 22.32
C GLY A 326 18.76 -21.07 22.25
N HIS A 327 17.71 -20.81 21.45
CA HIS A 327 16.60 -21.74 21.26
C HIS A 327 16.34 -22.05 19.78
N LYS A 328 16.38 -21.04 18.91
CA LYS A 328 16.12 -21.15 17.48
C LYS A 328 17.03 -20.20 16.70
N LYS A 329 17.25 -20.52 15.42
CA LYS A 329 17.83 -19.59 14.46
C LYS A 329 16.81 -18.51 14.08
N GLN A 330 17.25 -17.27 14.05
CA GLN A 330 16.43 -16.08 13.85
C GLN A 330 17.12 -15.04 12.98
N TYR A 331 16.35 -14.15 12.38
CA TYR A 331 16.84 -12.91 11.79
C TYR A 331 16.69 -11.74 12.75
N TYR A 332 17.81 -11.10 13.06
CA TYR A 332 17.90 -9.91 13.92
C TYR A 332 18.45 -8.73 13.12
N CYS A 333 18.12 -7.53 13.58
CA CYS A 333 18.47 -6.27 12.93
C CYS A 333 19.54 -5.53 13.71
N LEU A 334 20.48 -4.92 12.99
CA LEU A 334 21.45 -3.98 13.53
C LEU A 334 20.74 -2.73 14.04
N VAL A 335 21.01 -2.32 15.28
CA VAL A 335 20.36 -1.17 15.91
C VAL A 335 21.36 -0.15 16.44
N ALA A 336 21.04 1.12 16.24
CA ALA A 336 21.78 2.24 16.82
C ALA A 336 21.68 2.25 18.36
N GLY A 337 22.82 2.42 19.04
CA GLY A 337 22.93 2.46 20.51
C GLY A 337 22.10 3.57 21.18
N LYS A 338 21.86 3.41 22.51
CA LYS A 338 21.09 4.34 23.37
C LYS A 338 21.92 5.05 24.46
N LEU A 339 23.12 4.57 24.80
CA LEU A 339 23.82 4.92 26.06
C LEU A 339 25.21 5.53 25.84
N GLN A 340 25.80 6.07 26.93
CA GLN A 340 27.11 6.78 27.02
C GLN A 340 28.31 6.09 26.35
N LYS A 341 28.24 4.78 26.10
CA LYS A 341 29.10 4.08 25.14
C LYS A 341 28.16 3.49 24.09
N ASP A 342 28.05 4.19 22.97
CA ASP A 342 27.01 4.06 21.94
C ASP A 342 27.20 2.80 21.08
N TYR A 343 27.44 1.65 21.74
CA TYR A 343 27.72 0.38 21.09
C TYR A 343 26.52 -0.09 20.28
N ILE A 344 26.83 -0.59 19.11
CA ILE A 344 25.85 -1.15 18.20
C ILE A 344 25.60 -2.60 18.61
N LYS A 345 24.33 -2.99 18.58
CA LYS A 345 23.86 -4.32 18.97
C LYS A 345 22.87 -4.86 17.94
N LEU A 346 22.42 -6.08 18.18
CA LEU A 346 21.36 -6.76 17.46
C LEU A 346 20.11 -6.82 18.33
N GLU A 347 18.97 -6.54 17.71
CA GLU A 347 17.65 -6.66 18.32
C GLU A 347 16.69 -7.37 17.34
N ILE A 348 15.56 -7.85 17.85
CA ILE A 348 14.45 -8.32 17.01
C ILE A 348 14.11 -7.23 15.98
N CYS A 349 14.06 -7.63 14.71
CA CYS A 349 13.72 -6.70 13.62
C CYS A 349 12.36 -6.05 13.83
N ASP A 350 12.31 -4.73 13.76
CA ASP A 350 11.11 -3.94 13.98
C ASP A 350 11.10 -2.71 13.06
N LEU A 351 10.20 -2.72 12.08
CA LEU A 351 10.01 -1.59 11.17
C LEU A 351 9.44 -0.32 11.85
N ASN A 352 8.96 -0.41 13.08
CA ASN A 352 8.59 0.77 13.86
C ASN A 352 9.79 1.43 14.57
N ASP A 353 10.94 0.75 14.66
CA ASP A 353 12.13 1.29 15.30
C ASP A 353 13.07 1.95 14.29
N TYR A 354 13.00 3.27 14.23
CA TYR A 354 13.85 4.05 13.31
C TYR A 354 15.36 3.88 13.56
N LYS A 355 15.76 3.38 14.73
CA LYS A 355 17.16 3.10 15.07
C LYS A 355 17.73 1.88 14.33
N GLN A 356 16.86 1.07 13.75
CA GLN A 356 17.24 -0.07 12.92
C GLN A 356 17.41 0.30 11.43
N PHE A 357 17.19 1.56 11.07
CA PHE A 357 17.36 2.05 9.70
C PHE A 357 18.71 2.73 9.50
N TRP A 358 19.36 2.35 8.41
CA TRP A 358 20.71 2.72 8.06
C TRP A 358 20.77 3.25 6.63
N LYS A 359 21.76 4.10 6.35
CA LYS A 359 22.03 4.64 5.02
C LYS A 359 23.50 4.52 4.67
N LEU A 360 23.76 4.38 3.37
CA LEU A 360 25.10 4.45 2.80
C LEU A 360 25.46 5.92 2.55
N VAL A 361 26.67 6.30 2.93
CA VAL A 361 27.22 7.65 2.75
C VAL A 361 28.53 7.55 1.99
N ASP A 362 28.67 8.30 0.90
CA ASP A 362 29.92 8.43 0.16
C ASP A 362 30.96 9.15 1.02
N LEU A 363 32.13 8.54 1.20
CA LEU A 363 33.28 9.17 1.85
C LEU A 363 34.22 9.78 0.82
N ASP A 364 34.53 9.01 -0.22
CA ASP A 364 35.37 9.40 -1.34
C ASP A 364 35.00 8.60 -2.61
N LYS A 365 35.81 8.71 -3.67
CA LYS A 365 35.56 8.03 -4.95
C LYS A 365 35.53 6.51 -4.80
N ASP A 366 36.29 5.94 -3.87
CA ASP A 366 36.50 4.50 -3.75
C ASP A 366 35.85 3.90 -2.51
N ASN A 367 35.43 4.72 -1.54
CA ASN A 367 34.93 4.28 -0.25
C ASN A 367 33.56 4.86 0.11
N LEU A 368 32.77 4.01 0.74
CA LEU A 368 31.49 4.31 1.39
C LEU A 368 31.59 4.02 2.89
N THR A 369 30.63 4.53 3.64
CA THR A 369 30.40 4.13 5.03
C THR A 369 28.91 3.95 5.30
N ILE A 370 28.60 3.39 6.46
CA ILE A 370 27.24 3.28 6.96
C ILE A 370 27.04 4.32 8.05
N ALA A 371 25.93 5.03 7.93
CA ALA A 371 25.44 5.93 8.96
C ALA A 371 24.02 5.53 9.38
N SER A 372 23.69 5.78 10.63
CA SER A 372 22.31 5.78 11.10
C SER A 372 21.53 6.91 10.42
N LEU A 373 20.19 6.87 10.49
CA LEU A 373 19.36 7.91 9.88
C LEU A 373 19.71 9.32 10.40
N ASP A 374 20.07 9.45 11.68
CA ASP A 374 20.53 10.69 12.34
C ASP A 374 22.00 11.07 12.05
N ASN A 375 22.60 10.53 10.98
CA ASN A 375 23.95 10.88 10.50
C ASN A 375 25.11 10.50 11.42
N ARG A 376 24.93 9.59 12.38
CA ARG A 376 26.04 9.04 13.15
C ARG A 376 26.69 7.89 12.39
N TYR A 377 28.02 7.88 12.33
CA TYR A 377 28.79 6.90 11.57
C TYR A 377 29.09 5.67 12.39
N ILE A 378 29.10 4.49 11.76
CA ILE A 378 29.64 3.30 12.41
C ILE A 378 31.16 3.44 12.50
N ALA A 379 31.69 3.35 13.73
CA ALA A 379 33.10 3.46 14.04
C ALA A 379 33.56 2.30 14.92
N SER A 380 34.87 2.06 14.92
CA SER A 380 35.53 1.13 15.83
C SER A 380 36.77 1.78 16.43
N SER A 381 37.07 1.40 17.67
CA SER A 381 38.32 1.72 18.35
C SER A 381 39.12 0.43 18.57
N TYR A 382 40.29 0.49 19.20
CA TYR A 382 41.20 -0.66 19.40
C TYR A 382 40.59 -1.85 20.17
N ASN A 383 39.40 -1.72 20.75
CA ASN A 383 38.73 -2.76 21.53
C ASN A 383 37.85 -3.73 20.68
N TYR A 384 37.89 -3.66 19.35
CA TYR A 384 37.10 -4.48 18.41
C TYR A 384 35.58 -4.29 18.44
N TYR A 385 35.02 -3.55 19.41
CA TYR A 385 33.59 -3.22 19.45
C TYR A 385 33.25 -2.09 18.48
N ILE A 386 32.09 -2.20 17.82
CA ILE A 386 31.55 -1.13 16.99
C ILE A 386 30.60 -0.22 17.77
N TYR A 387 30.70 1.09 17.52
CA TYR A 387 29.89 2.12 18.16
C TYR A 387 29.51 3.22 17.16
N LEU A 388 28.58 4.09 17.56
CA LEU A 388 28.20 5.26 16.77
C LEU A 388 29.05 6.49 17.11
N ALA A 389 29.63 7.08 16.07
CA ALA A 389 30.40 8.31 16.16
C ALA A 389 29.61 9.49 15.57
N ASN A 390 29.49 10.58 16.34
CA ASN A 390 28.82 11.80 15.89
C ASN A 390 29.60 12.53 14.79
N ASN A 391 30.93 12.43 14.81
CA ASN A 391 31.81 13.13 13.86
C ASN A 391 32.62 12.12 13.05
N TYR A 392 32.81 12.42 11.77
CA TYR A 392 33.68 11.63 10.92
C TYR A 392 35.14 11.76 11.36
N LYS A 393 35.76 10.62 11.68
CA LYS A 393 37.19 10.50 11.94
C LYS A 393 37.74 9.37 11.06
N SER A 394 38.52 9.73 10.03
CA SER A 394 39.00 8.80 9.00
C SER A 394 39.70 7.54 9.53
N GLY A 395 40.34 7.62 10.70
CA GLY A 395 41.04 6.49 11.33
C GLY A 395 40.17 5.55 12.18
N SER A 396 38.92 5.93 12.49
CA SER A 396 38.02 5.11 13.32
C SER A 396 36.72 4.73 12.62
N VAL A 397 36.27 5.54 11.65
CA VAL A 397 35.06 5.24 10.87
C VAL A 397 35.31 4.03 9.98
N ILE A 398 34.35 3.11 9.98
CA ILE A 398 34.42 1.92 9.16
C ILE A 398 34.23 2.30 7.70
N LYS A 399 35.22 1.94 6.88
CA LYS A 399 35.21 2.15 5.42
C LYS A 399 34.86 0.85 4.72
N ILE A 400 34.01 0.96 3.73
CA ILE A 400 33.56 -0.12 2.87
C ILE A 400 33.99 0.26 1.44
N HIS A 401 34.79 -0.60 0.82
CA HIS A 401 35.23 -0.36 -0.55
C HIS A 401 34.03 -0.41 -1.51
N ARG A 402 33.96 0.51 -2.48
CA ARG A 402 32.80 0.67 -3.36
C ARG A 402 32.50 -0.58 -4.17
N SER A 403 33.53 -1.33 -4.57
CA SER A 403 33.33 -2.62 -5.27
C SER A 403 32.63 -3.67 -4.40
N ASP A 404 32.89 -3.70 -3.08
CA ASP A 404 32.18 -4.57 -2.14
C ASP A 404 30.78 -4.00 -1.81
N ALA A 405 30.61 -2.67 -1.88
CA ALA A 405 29.34 -2.01 -1.61
C ALA A 405 28.29 -2.16 -2.72
N LEU A 406 28.65 -2.63 -3.92
CA LEU A 406 27.66 -3.01 -4.93
C LEU A 406 26.67 -4.06 -4.39
N MET A 407 27.15 -4.96 -3.52
CA MET A 407 26.30 -5.94 -2.83
C MET A 407 25.34 -5.28 -1.82
N LEU A 408 25.77 -4.19 -1.18
CA LEU A 408 24.93 -3.36 -0.31
C LEU A 408 23.92 -2.52 -1.11
N GLN A 409 24.21 -2.19 -2.36
CA GLN A 409 23.28 -1.45 -3.23
C GLN A 409 22.19 -2.36 -3.81
N ASN A 410 22.46 -3.66 -3.96
CA ASN A 410 21.47 -4.68 -4.31
C ASN A 410 20.55 -4.97 -3.11
N LYS A 411 19.64 -4.04 -2.84
CA LYS A 411 18.72 -4.13 -1.71
C LYS A 411 17.86 -5.38 -1.81
N THR A 412 17.81 -6.13 -0.71
CA THR A 412 16.90 -7.25 -0.55
C THR A 412 15.49 -6.78 -0.23
N LYS A 413 14.49 -7.66 -0.41
CA LYS A 413 13.12 -7.40 0.04
C LYS A 413 13.10 -7.14 1.55
N ALA A 414 12.23 -6.25 2.01
CA ALA A 414 12.11 -6.01 3.45
C ALA A 414 11.56 -7.23 4.20
N LEU A 415 12.11 -7.49 5.39
CA LEU A 415 11.46 -8.35 6.38
C LEU A 415 10.35 -7.53 7.05
N VAL A 416 9.10 -7.75 6.63
CA VAL A 416 7.91 -7.08 7.15
C VAL A 416 7.55 -7.65 8.52
N GLN A 417 8.29 -7.18 9.52
CA GLN A 417 8.13 -7.52 10.93
C GLN A 417 8.13 -6.23 11.76
N PHE A 418 7.19 -6.10 12.68
CA PHE A 418 7.01 -4.86 13.44
C PHE A 418 6.41 -5.12 14.83
N SER A 419 6.74 -4.25 15.77
CA SER A 419 6.11 -4.25 17.09
C SER A 419 4.63 -3.86 16.98
N VAL A 420 3.76 -4.57 17.69
CA VAL A 420 2.34 -4.22 17.85
C VAL A 420 2.06 -3.58 19.21
N ASP A 421 3.12 -3.09 19.85
CA ASP A 421 3.11 -2.55 21.20
C ASP A 421 2.58 -1.10 21.26
N PRO A 422 1.73 -0.75 22.25
CA PRO A 422 1.12 -1.66 23.21
C PRO A 422 -0.04 -2.44 22.58
N LEU A 423 0.02 -3.77 22.65
CA LEU A 423 -1.09 -4.64 22.24
C LEU A 423 -2.08 -4.71 23.40
N MET A 424 -2.91 -3.67 23.51
CA MET A 424 -3.78 -3.51 24.67
C MET A 424 -5.11 -4.22 24.50
N VAL A 425 -5.57 -4.84 25.58
CA VAL A 425 -6.90 -5.40 25.76
C VAL A 425 -7.66 -4.46 26.71
N GLU A 426 -8.86 -4.03 26.32
CA GLU A 426 -9.67 -3.03 27.07
C GLU A 426 -8.97 -1.69 27.34
N ASN A 427 -7.99 -1.30 26.50
CA ASN A 427 -7.11 -0.13 26.75
C ASN A 427 -6.39 -0.13 28.11
N LYS A 428 -6.30 -1.28 28.78
CA LYS A 428 -5.82 -1.37 30.16
C LYS A 428 -4.76 -2.44 30.39
N TYR A 429 -4.83 -3.55 29.67
CA TYR A 429 -3.96 -4.70 29.90
C TYR A 429 -3.14 -5.04 28.66
N VAL A 430 -1.94 -5.58 28.85
CA VAL A 430 -1.05 -6.03 27.76
C VAL A 430 -0.93 -7.54 27.79
N LEU A 431 -1.03 -8.16 26.60
CA LEU A 431 -0.82 -9.59 26.43
C LEU A 431 0.66 -9.96 26.63
N TYR A 432 0.94 -11.03 27.36
CA TYR A 432 2.30 -11.56 27.52
C TYR A 432 2.31 -13.08 27.76
N PRO A 433 3.38 -13.77 27.36
CA PRO A 433 3.59 -15.17 27.68
C PRO A 433 4.11 -15.33 29.12
N THR A 434 3.64 -16.36 29.81
CA THR A 434 4.13 -16.77 31.12
C THR A 434 5.21 -17.84 31.00
N SER A 435 5.99 -18.02 32.08
CA SER A 435 7.00 -19.08 32.15
C SER A 435 6.46 -20.51 32.09
N LYS A 436 5.15 -20.68 32.29
CA LYS A 436 4.45 -21.96 32.17
C LYS A 436 3.94 -22.22 30.74
N GLY A 437 4.19 -21.33 29.79
CA GLY A 437 3.79 -21.48 28.39
C GLY A 437 2.34 -21.13 28.11
N TYR A 438 1.69 -20.34 28.97
CA TYR A 438 0.33 -19.80 28.76
C TYR A 438 0.39 -18.31 28.45
N MET A 439 -0.60 -17.79 27.72
CA MET A 439 -0.76 -16.35 27.51
C MET A 439 -1.72 -15.72 28.54
N PHE A 440 -1.28 -14.61 29.12
CA PHE A 440 -2.02 -13.84 30.12
C PHE A 440 -2.11 -12.37 29.72
N VAL A 441 -2.92 -11.61 30.44
CA VAL A 441 -2.85 -10.15 30.44
C VAL A 441 -2.45 -9.59 31.81
N ASP A 442 -1.69 -8.51 31.83
CA ASP A 442 -1.38 -7.74 33.06
C ASP A 442 -1.28 -6.24 32.72
N SER A 443 -1.16 -5.39 33.73
CA SER A 443 -0.97 -3.95 33.57
C SER A 443 0.33 -3.64 32.80
N PRO A 444 0.33 -2.62 31.92
CA PRO A 444 1.53 -2.19 31.20
C PRO A 444 2.73 -1.90 32.10
N SER A 445 2.48 -1.37 33.31
CA SER A 445 3.52 -1.07 34.30
C SER A 445 4.30 -2.30 34.77
N SER A 446 3.65 -3.47 34.84
CA SER A 446 4.29 -4.74 35.23
C SER A 446 5.09 -5.38 34.08
N LEU A 447 4.88 -4.92 32.84
CA LEU A 447 5.33 -5.60 31.63
C LEU A 447 6.26 -4.73 30.75
N ASN A 448 6.95 -3.76 31.34
CA ASN A 448 7.82 -2.81 30.63
C ASN A 448 8.93 -3.45 29.77
N LYS A 449 9.31 -4.71 30.03
CA LYS A 449 10.28 -5.47 29.24
C LYS A 449 9.66 -6.41 28.21
N TYR A 450 8.34 -6.56 28.19
CA TYR A 450 7.65 -7.38 27.20
C TYR A 450 7.24 -6.50 26.03
N VAL A 451 7.64 -6.91 24.83
CA VAL A 451 7.22 -6.27 23.59
C VAL A 451 6.60 -7.34 22.71
N ASN A 452 5.42 -7.04 22.17
CA ASN A 452 4.74 -7.91 21.22
C ASN A 452 5.06 -7.49 19.79
N PHE A 453 5.24 -8.46 18.91
CA PHE A 453 5.60 -8.28 17.51
C PHE A 453 4.70 -9.13 16.62
N TYR A 454 4.58 -8.67 15.38
CA TYR A 454 3.89 -9.39 14.31
C TYR A 454 4.82 -9.52 13.11
N ASN A 455 4.94 -10.76 12.59
CA ASN A 455 5.66 -11.04 11.34
C ASN A 455 4.64 -11.30 10.22
N ALA A 456 4.58 -10.40 9.25
CA ALA A 456 3.60 -10.47 8.17
C ALA A 456 3.93 -11.51 7.10
N HIS A 457 5.15 -12.07 7.07
CA HIS A 457 5.53 -13.12 6.12
C HIS A 457 4.95 -14.49 6.50
N ASN A 458 4.89 -14.78 7.80
CA ASN A 458 4.42 -16.07 8.31
C ASN A 458 3.22 -15.96 9.27
N ASN A 459 2.70 -14.75 9.46
CA ASN A 459 1.54 -14.42 10.30
C ASN A 459 1.73 -14.80 11.78
N SER A 460 2.97 -14.84 12.29
CA SER A 460 3.19 -15.10 13.71
C SER A 460 2.98 -13.84 14.55
N LEU A 461 2.29 -14.02 15.68
CA LEU A 461 2.26 -13.08 16.79
C LEU A 461 3.19 -13.63 17.88
N PHE A 462 4.14 -12.84 18.35
CA PHE A 462 5.16 -13.30 19.28
C PHE A 462 5.64 -12.21 20.23
N SER A 463 6.35 -12.60 21.28
CA SER A 463 6.87 -11.72 22.33
C SER A 463 8.38 -11.84 22.47
N SER A 464 9.00 -10.77 22.97
CA SER A 464 10.40 -10.77 23.46
C SER A 464 10.58 -11.44 24.82
N TYR A 465 9.52 -11.99 25.42
CA TYR A 465 9.58 -12.83 26.62
C TYR A 465 10.33 -12.18 27.80
N GLY A 466 10.12 -10.87 28.01
CA GLY A 466 10.71 -10.12 29.11
C GLY A 466 12.16 -9.67 28.89
N HIS A 467 12.70 -9.84 27.68
CA HIS A 467 14.06 -9.43 27.30
C HIS A 467 14.11 -8.09 26.54
N GLU A 468 13.12 -7.21 26.72
CA GLU A 468 12.93 -5.97 25.94
C GLU A 468 12.86 -6.24 24.43
N ARG A 469 14.01 -6.34 23.76
CA ARG A 469 14.17 -6.55 22.31
C ARG A 469 15.35 -7.45 21.92
N ASN A 470 16.19 -7.86 22.87
CA ASN A 470 17.42 -8.62 22.64
C ASN A 470 17.36 -9.98 23.34
N GLY A 471 16.36 -10.78 22.99
CA GLY A 471 16.18 -12.10 23.58
C GLY A 471 15.32 -13.00 22.71
N PRO A 472 15.15 -14.27 23.12
CA PRO A 472 14.51 -15.27 22.31
C PRO A 472 13.06 -14.92 21.97
N GLN A 473 12.62 -15.37 20.80
CA GLN A 473 11.27 -15.11 20.32
C GLN A 473 10.32 -16.23 20.74
N VAL A 474 9.24 -15.86 21.42
CA VAL A 474 8.22 -16.78 21.91
C VAL A 474 6.89 -16.49 21.20
N CYS A 475 6.46 -17.39 20.31
CA CYS A 475 5.21 -17.24 19.56
C CYS A 475 4.01 -17.74 20.35
N TYR A 476 2.89 -17.07 20.18
CA TYR A 476 1.60 -17.55 20.65
C TYR A 476 1.01 -18.56 19.67
N PHE A 477 0.32 -19.57 20.16
CA PHE A 477 -0.41 -20.53 19.33
C PHE A 477 -1.74 -20.97 19.93
N SER A 478 -2.70 -21.29 19.06
CA SER A 478 -4.05 -21.75 19.41
C SER A 478 -4.00 -23.24 19.75
N SER A 479 -4.13 -23.59 21.05
CA SER A 479 -4.18 -25.00 21.46
C SER A 479 -5.43 -25.70 20.91
N LEU A 480 -6.49 -24.94 20.65
CA LEU A 480 -7.70 -25.41 19.98
C LEU A 480 -7.40 -25.99 18.58
N LEU A 481 -6.55 -25.31 17.80
CA LEU A 481 -6.12 -25.80 16.49
C LEU A 481 -5.13 -26.96 16.61
N LYS A 482 -4.20 -26.89 17.56
CA LYS A 482 -3.17 -27.93 17.76
C LYS A 482 -3.76 -29.27 18.20
N SER A 483 -4.82 -29.25 19.00
CA SER A 483 -5.49 -30.46 19.52
C SER A 483 -6.55 -31.03 18.58
N GLY A 484 -6.91 -30.33 17.49
CA GLY A 484 -7.80 -30.85 16.46
C GLY A 484 -9.30 -30.76 16.77
N GLY A 485 -9.74 -30.01 17.80
CA GLY A 485 -11.17 -29.74 18.00
C GLY A 485 -11.59 -29.36 19.42
N GLY A 486 -12.72 -28.65 19.50
CA GLY A 486 -13.32 -28.10 20.71
C GLY A 486 -14.17 -26.87 20.40
N ALA A 487 -14.89 -26.33 21.37
CA ALA A 487 -15.61 -25.07 21.19
C ALA A 487 -14.74 -23.84 21.58
N TRP A 488 -13.73 -24.09 22.41
CA TRP A 488 -12.73 -23.13 22.87
C TRP A 488 -11.45 -23.87 23.27
N GLY A 489 -10.32 -23.16 23.39
CA GLY A 489 -9.07 -23.71 23.91
C GLY A 489 -8.07 -22.63 24.32
N TRP A 490 -7.18 -22.96 25.25
CA TRP A 490 -6.17 -22.01 25.76
C TRP A 490 -5.19 -21.56 24.69
N ILE A 491 -4.68 -20.33 24.87
CA ILE A 491 -3.56 -19.85 24.08
C ILE A 491 -2.28 -20.13 24.84
N ASN A 492 -1.41 -20.87 24.17
CA ASN A 492 -0.13 -21.25 24.71
C ASN A 492 1.00 -20.54 23.96
N SER A 493 2.22 -20.66 24.46
CA SER A 493 3.37 -20.04 23.85
C SER A 493 4.57 -20.97 23.82
N ASP A 494 5.36 -20.91 22.74
CA ASP A 494 6.56 -21.74 22.55
C ASP A 494 7.62 -20.98 21.74
N TYR A 495 8.88 -21.39 21.87
CA TYR A 495 9.98 -20.82 21.10
C TYR A 495 9.82 -21.13 19.61
N CYS A 496 9.86 -20.09 18.79
CA CYS A 496 9.56 -20.18 17.36
C CYS A 496 10.60 -19.42 16.54
N SER A 497 10.66 -19.64 15.22
CA SER A 497 11.60 -18.96 14.33
C SER A 497 10.90 -17.99 13.38
N ASN A 498 11.45 -16.79 13.20
CA ASN A 498 10.97 -15.82 12.20
C ASN A 498 11.49 -16.07 10.78
N GLN A 499 12.31 -17.11 10.58
CA GLN A 499 12.94 -17.36 9.29
C GLN A 499 12.03 -18.14 8.33
N GLY A 500 11.11 -18.95 8.85
CA GLY A 500 10.36 -19.94 8.09
C GLY A 500 8.84 -19.79 8.12
N SER A 501 8.16 -20.73 7.44
CA SER A 501 6.70 -20.84 7.45
C SER A 501 6.23 -21.41 8.78
N MET A 502 5.18 -20.83 9.34
CA MET A 502 4.53 -21.32 10.56
C MET A 502 3.45 -22.35 10.22
N THR A 503 3.24 -23.33 11.09
CA THR A 503 2.05 -24.20 11.04
C THR A 503 0.79 -23.40 11.39
N HIS A 504 -0.40 -23.92 11.05
CA HIS A 504 -1.65 -23.15 11.12
C HIS A 504 -1.98 -22.65 12.53
N GLU A 505 -1.62 -23.39 13.57
CA GLU A 505 -1.88 -23.05 14.97
C GLU A 505 -1.11 -21.82 15.47
N TYR A 506 0.01 -21.45 14.84
CA TYR A 506 0.81 -20.26 15.17
C TYR A 506 0.43 -19.00 14.36
N ARG A 507 -0.54 -19.11 13.44
CA ARG A 507 -0.91 -18.02 12.53
C ARG A 507 -2.08 -17.22 13.08
N TRP A 508 -1.86 -15.92 13.22
CA TRP A 508 -2.81 -14.94 13.75
C TRP A 508 -3.12 -13.85 12.74
N PHE A 509 -4.33 -13.31 12.79
CA PHE A 509 -4.83 -12.29 11.88
C PHE A 509 -5.56 -11.21 12.66
N PHE A 510 -5.26 -9.94 12.38
CA PHE A 510 -6.06 -8.84 12.88
C PHE A 510 -7.24 -8.57 11.95
N LYS A 511 -8.42 -8.32 12.50
CA LYS A 511 -9.63 -8.03 11.73
C LYS A 511 -10.56 -7.12 12.55
N LEU A 512 -11.38 -6.34 11.86
CA LEU A 512 -12.51 -5.63 12.44
C LEU A 512 -13.60 -6.62 12.91
N ASN A 513 -14.26 -6.27 14.00
CA ASN A 513 -15.47 -6.96 14.45
C ASN A 513 -16.60 -6.83 13.41
N SER A 514 -17.69 -7.58 13.60
CA SER A 514 -18.86 -7.55 12.70
C SER A 514 -19.46 -6.15 12.52
N ASN A 515 -19.34 -5.31 13.54
CA ASN A 515 -19.91 -3.96 13.57
C ASN A 515 -18.95 -2.90 13.03
N ASN A 516 -17.72 -3.29 12.65
CA ASN A 516 -16.62 -2.42 12.23
C ASN A 516 -16.22 -1.33 13.25
N THR A 517 -16.51 -1.52 14.54
CA THR A 517 -16.20 -0.57 15.62
C THR A 517 -14.87 -0.86 16.31
N ASP A 518 -14.54 -2.14 16.45
CA ASP A 518 -13.40 -2.62 17.25
C ASP A 518 -12.54 -3.60 16.45
N TYR A 519 -11.31 -3.80 16.91
CA TYR A 519 -10.39 -4.79 16.35
C TYR A 519 -10.36 -6.05 17.21
N ASN A 520 -10.25 -7.21 16.57
CA ASN A 520 -10.05 -8.49 17.23
C ASN A 520 -8.84 -9.21 16.61
N ILE A 521 -8.33 -10.20 17.34
CA ILE A 521 -7.29 -11.13 16.88
C ILE A 521 -7.96 -12.48 16.62
N PHE A 522 -7.71 -13.06 15.46
CA PHE A 522 -8.26 -14.34 15.03
C PHE A 522 -7.15 -15.34 14.75
N ASP A 523 -7.38 -16.61 15.02
CA ASP A 523 -6.48 -17.68 14.60
C ASP A 523 -6.68 -18.07 13.11
N PHE A 524 -5.98 -19.11 12.66
CA PHE A 524 -6.09 -19.59 11.29
C PHE A 524 -7.47 -20.15 10.91
N ALA A 525 -8.26 -20.68 11.84
CA ALA A 525 -9.63 -21.13 11.54
C ALA A 525 -10.67 -20.00 11.68
N GLY A 526 -10.30 -18.85 12.22
CA GLY A 526 -11.23 -17.75 12.47
C GLY A 526 -11.88 -17.79 13.85
N ASN A 527 -11.28 -18.50 14.81
CA ASN A 527 -11.66 -18.39 16.22
C ASN A 527 -11.13 -17.07 16.78
N ILE A 528 -11.90 -16.44 17.65
CA ILE A 528 -11.60 -15.14 18.26
C ILE A 528 -10.73 -15.36 19.50
N LEU A 529 -9.67 -14.58 19.63
CA LEU A 529 -8.90 -14.45 20.88
C LEU A 529 -9.72 -13.68 21.91
N ARG A 530 -9.87 -14.29 23.08
CA ARG A 530 -10.64 -13.79 24.21
C ARG A 530 -9.80 -13.82 25.47
N VAL A 531 -10.11 -12.94 26.41
CA VAL A 531 -9.53 -12.93 27.75
C VAL A 531 -10.63 -13.12 28.78
N ASP A 532 -10.43 -14.07 29.70
CA ASP A 532 -11.34 -14.32 30.80
C ASP A 532 -11.27 -13.17 31.83
N ASN A 533 -12.41 -12.55 32.15
CA ASN A 533 -12.51 -11.48 33.14
C ASN A 533 -13.54 -11.81 34.25
N ILE A 534 -13.65 -13.08 34.63
CA ILE A 534 -14.47 -13.49 35.77
C ILE A 534 -13.79 -13.07 37.08
N SER A 535 -14.47 -12.23 37.86
CA SER A 535 -14.00 -11.86 39.20
C SER A 535 -14.00 -13.08 40.14
N GLY A 536 -12.87 -13.34 40.81
CA GLY A 536 -12.71 -14.48 41.73
C GLY A 536 -12.31 -15.80 41.06
N SER A 537 -12.21 -15.87 39.72
CA SER A 537 -11.71 -17.03 38.99
C SER A 537 -10.19 -17.16 39.13
N THR A 538 -9.68 -18.39 39.32
CA THR A 538 -8.24 -18.69 39.19
C THR A 538 -7.74 -18.49 37.76
N ASN A 539 -8.64 -18.46 36.78
CA ASN A 539 -8.35 -18.28 35.36
C ASN A 539 -8.57 -16.83 34.89
N ARG A 540 -8.80 -15.90 35.82
CA ARG A 540 -8.90 -14.48 35.49
C ARG A 540 -7.62 -14.03 34.77
N TYR A 541 -7.79 -13.32 33.66
CA TYR A 541 -6.73 -12.81 32.78
C TYR A 541 -6.02 -13.84 31.89
N PHE A 542 -6.49 -15.09 31.85
CA PHE A 542 -6.01 -16.05 30.87
C PHE A 542 -6.62 -15.78 29.49
N ALA A 543 -5.79 -15.91 28.46
CA ALA A 543 -6.22 -15.80 27.09
C ALA A 543 -6.55 -17.18 26.47
N TYR A 544 -7.63 -17.23 25.71
CA TYR A 544 -8.12 -18.43 25.03
C TYR A 544 -8.66 -18.06 23.65
N THR A 545 -8.80 -19.02 22.75
CA THR A 545 -9.54 -18.88 21.49
C THR A 545 -10.88 -19.59 21.59
N ALA A 546 -11.91 -19.03 20.98
CA ALA A 546 -13.22 -19.68 20.86
C ALA A 546 -13.87 -19.38 19.51
N TYR A 547 -14.76 -20.28 19.07
CA TYR A 547 -15.55 -20.05 17.87
C TYR A 547 -16.38 -18.76 18.02
N PHE A 548 -16.56 -18.00 16.93
CA PHE A 548 -17.20 -16.68 17.03
C PHE A 548 -18.64 -16.74 17.58
N SER A 549 -19.36 -17.85 17.37
CA SER A 549 -20.71 -18.05 17.91
C SER A 549 -20.72 -18.70 19.29
N TRP A 550 -19.55 -18.98 19.89
CA TRP A 550 -19.47 -19.53 21.24
C TRP A 550 -19.95 -18.48 22.24
N ALA A 551 -21.07 -18.77 22.89
CA ALA A 551 -21.62 -17.94 23.95
C ALA A 551 -20.93 -18.31 25.26
N ASP A 552 -20.07 -17.42 25.75
CA ASP A 552 -19.59 -17.52 27.13
C ASP A 552 -20.69 -17.04 28.08
N LYS A 553 -20.92 -17.78 29.17
CA LYS A 553 -21.78 -17.30 30.27
C LYS A 553 -21.15 -16.11 31.03
N ASN A 554 -19.90 -15.78 30.72
CA ASN A 554 -19.05 -14.86 31.46
C ASN A 554 -18.71 -13.63 30.62
N LYS A 555 -18.39 -12.52 31.28
CA LYS A 555 -17.86 -11.32 30.62
C LYS A 555 -16.44 -11.64 30.10
N ASN A 556 -16.30 -11.73 28.78
CA ASN A 556 -15.01 -11.87 28.11
C ASN A 556 -14.58 -10.53 27.51
N ILE A 557 -13.28 -10.39 27.26
CA ILE A 557 -12.73 -9.24 26.53
C ILE A 557 -12.16 -9.75 25.21
N GLU A 558 -12.64 -9.17 24.11
CA GLU A 558 -12.25 -9.58 22.76
C GLU A 558 -11.63 -8.43 21.95
N ALA A 559 -11.94 -7.19 22.33
CA ALA A 559 -11.48 -5.99 21.64
C ALA A 559 -10.04 -5.66 22.01
N VAL A 560 -9.23 -5.40 20.99
CA VAL A 560 -7.82 -4.99 21.12
C VAL A 560 -7.58 -3.62 20.51
N THR A 561 -6.62 -2.91 21.07
CA THR A 561 -6.11 -1.65 20.53
C THR A 561 -4.86 -1.93 19.72
N LEU A 562 -4.91 -1.56 18.45
CA LEU A 562 -3.83 -1.79 17.49
C LEU A 562 -3.14 -0.46 17.16
N ASN A 563 -1.81 -0.50 17.01
CA ASN A 563 -1.07 0.63 16.48
C ASN A 563 -1.41 0.89 15.00
N PHE A 564 -0.88 1.98 14.45
CA PHE A 564 -1.21 2.43 13.09
C PHE A 564 -0.96 1.36 11.99
N PRO A 565 0.21 0.69 11.93
CA PRO A 565 0.44 -0.39 10.95
C PRO A 565 -0.50 -1.58 11.13
N ALA A 566 -0.69 -2.07 12.37
CA ALA A 566 -1.60 -3.19 12.63
C ALA A 566 -3.07 -2.85 12.32
N THR A 567 -3.48 -1.60 12.56
CA THR A 567 -4.80 -1.08 12.18
C THR A 567 -4.98 -1.11 10.66
N HIS A 568 -3.97 -0.68 9.90
CA HIS A 568 -4.00 -0.74 8.44
C HIS A 568 -4.11 -2.17 7.91
N TYR A 569 -3.34 -3.10 8.49
CA TYR A 569 -3.47 -4.53 8.19
C TYR A 569 -4.89 -5.03 8.47
N ALA A 570 -5.41 -4.77 9.68
CA ALA A 570 -6.70 -5.27 10.14
C ALA A 570 -7.84 -4.78 9.26
N ARG A 571 -7.81 -3.51 8.87
CA ARG A 571 -8.77 -2.94 7.92
C ARG A 571 -8.68 -3.71 6.61
N THR A 572 -7.56 -3.68 5.89
CA THR A 572 -7.40 -4.35 4.58
C THR A 572 -7.82 -5.82 4.61
N PHE A 573 -7.48 -6.56 5.67
CA PHE A 573 -7.86 -7.96 5.84
C PHE A 573 -9.38 -8.16 5.98
N SER A 574 -10.07 -7.20 6.61
CA SER A 574 -11.52 -7.23 6.82
C SER A 574 -12.29 -6.86 5.56
N LEU A 575 -11.83 -5.86 4.81
CA LEU A 575 -12.55 -5.34 3.65
C LEU A 575 -12.58 -6.33 2.50
N THR A 576 -11.52 -7.13 2.37
CA THR A 576 -11.43 -8.17 1.35
C THR A 576 -12.37 -9.36 1.59
N SER A 577 -13.12 -9.38 2.71
CA SER A 577 -14.14 -10.40 2.97
C SER A 577 -15.51 -10.10 2.34
N THR A 578 -15.76 -8.86 1.88
CA THR A 578 -17.00 -8.48 1.19
C THR A 578 -16.94 -8.71 -0.31
N ILE A 579 -15.74 -8.80 -0.87
CA ILE A 579 -15.48 -9.24 -2.25
C ILE A 579 -15.65 -10.77 -2.24
N GLN A 580 -16.34 -11.37 -3.21
CA GLN A 580 -16.63 -12.83 -3.30
C GLN A 580 -15.40 -13.77 -3.27
N VAL A 581 -14.19 -13.24 -3.08
CA VAL A 581 -12.97 -14.00 -2.86
C VAL A 581 -12.89 -14.44 -1.39
N GLN A 582 -13.48 -15.60 -1.07
CA GLN A 582 -13.35 -16.23 0.26
C GLN A 582 -11.90 -16.66 0.61
N ASN A 583 -10.94 -16.53 -0.32
CA ASN A 583 -9.58 -17.03 -0.16
C ASN A 583 -8.77 -16.24 0.89
N LYS A 584 -8.57 -16.83 2.07
CA LYS A 584 -7.76 -16.28 3.17
C LYS A 584 -6.32 -15.95 2.77
N LEU A 585 -5.73 -16.71 1.85
CA LEU A 585 -4.37 -16.44 1.34
C LEU A 585 -4.31 -15.14 0.55
N TYR A 586 -5.31 -14.88 -0.29
CA TYR A 586 -5.41 -13.63 -1.05
C TYR A 586 -5.59 -12.42 -0.11
N ARG A 587 -6.46 -12.53 0.90
CA ARG A 587 -6.64 -11.48 1.93
C ARG A 587 -5.34 -11.17 2.67
N ASN A 588 -4.57 -12.21 2.99
CA ASN A 588 -3.28 -12.05 3.63
C ASN A 588 -2.27 -11.35 2.69
N GLN A 589 -2.21 -11.75 1.42
CA GLN A 589 -1.36 -11.12 0.42
C GLN A 589 -1.69 -9.63 0.24
N MET A 590 -2.97 -9.27 0.16
CA MET A 590 -3.42 -7.88 0.10
C MET A 590 -2.98 -7.09 1.34
N SER A 591 -3.18 -7.67 2.52
CA SER A 591 -2.83 -7.02 3.80
C SER A 591 -1.32 -6.86 3.97
N TYR A 592 -0.53 -7.83 3.49
CA TYR A 592 0.94 -7.74 3.42
C TYR A 592 1.40 -6.60 2.51
N ASN A 593 0.83 -6.49 1.30
CA ASN A 593 1.19 -5.41 0.36
C ASN A 593 0.80 -4.03 0.92
N ALA A 594 -0.34 -3.92 1.59
CA ALA A 594 -0.75 -2.69 2.27
C ALA A 594 0.23 -2.29 3.39
N LEU A 595 0.71 -3.24 4.19
CA LEU A 595 1.76 -2.98 5.19
C LEU A 595 3.06 -2.51 4.55
N LYS A 596 3.50 -3.19 3.49
CA LYS A 596 4.71 -2.82 2.76
C LYS A 596 4.65 -1.37 2.27
N GLU A 597 3.50 -0.95 1.78
CA GLU A 597 3.28 0.42 1.34
C GLU A 597 3.28 1.44 2.48
N VAL A 598 2.64 1.12 3.61
CA VAL A 598 2.70 1.93 4.82
C VAL A 598 4.16 2.18 5.23
N TYR A 599 4.98 1.13 5.29
CA TYR A 599 6.38 1.25 5.68
C TYR A 599 7.24 1.96 4.63
N SER A 600 6.97 1.76 3.34
CA SER A 600 7.62 2.51 2.26
C SER A 600 7.43 4.02 2.43
N LYS A 601 6.20 4.45 2.72
CA LYS A 601 5.88 5.86 2.99
C LYS A 601 6.51 6.39 4.27
N LEU A 602 6.42 5.63 5.37
CA LEU A 602 7.01 6.02 6.65
C LEU A 602 8.53 6.19 6.53
N TYR A 603 9.21 5.25 5.88
CA TYR A 603 10.64 5.31 5.63
C TYR A 603 11.02 6.52 4.76
N PHE A 604 10.27 6.76 3.68
CA PHE A 604 10.49 7.93 2.81
C PHE A 604 10.34 9.25 3.59
N ASN A 605 9.28 9.39 4.37
CA ASN A 605 9.03 10.59 5.18
C ASN A 605 10.09 10.79 6.27
N LEU A 606 10.51 9.71 6.94
CA LEU A 606 11.60 9.75 7.93
C LEU A 606 12.90 10.25 7.30
N LYS A 607 13.24 9.74 6.11
CA LYS A 607 14.44 10.18 5.37
C LYS A 607 14.37 11.68 5.04
N GLN A 608 13.23 12.18 4.59
CA GLN A 608 13.04 13.60 4.27
C GLN A 608 13.09 14.50 5.52
N LYS A 609 12.36 14.16 6.58
CA LYS A 609 12.26 14.98 7.82
C LYS A 609 13.61 15.15 8.49
N ILE A 610 14.47 14.14 8.42
CA ILE A 610 15.82 14.21 9.00
C ILE A 610 16.73 15.07 8.11
N GLN A 611 16.59 15.00 6.78
CA GLN A 611 17.31 15.89 5.86
C GLN A 611 16.94 17.37 6.07
N THR A 612 15.67 17.70 6.29
CA THR A 612 15.22 19.10 6.48
C THR A 612 15.60 19.70 7.83
N LYS A 613 15.61 18.91 8.93
CA LYS A 613 16.10 19.37 10.24
C LYS A 613 17.57 19.80 10.24
N MET A 614 18.35 19.40 9.24
CA MET A 614 19.77 19.77 9.10
C MET A 614 20.02 20.97 8.19
N LEU A 615 19.00 21.44 7.46
CA LEU A 615 19.09 22.61 6.59
C LEU A 615 18.59 23.90 7.24
N VAL A 616 18.08 23.83 8.47
CA VAL A 616 17.83 25.04 9.28
C VAL A 616 19.17 25.47 9.87
N PRO A 617 19.74 26.62 9.46
CA PRO A 617 20.96 27.13 10.07
C PRO A 617 20.71 27.30 11.56
N LYS A 618 21.68 26.89 12.39
CA LYS A 618 21.79 27.38 13.77
C LYS A 618 22.15 28.87 13.72
N GLU A 619 21.22 29.71 13.28
CA GLU A 619 21.29 31.13 13.54
C GLU A 619 20.53 31.42 14.81
N LYS A 620 21.29 31.87 15.82
CA LYS A 620 20.87 32.50 17.08
C LYS A 620 20.20 31.59 18.10
N GLN A 621 21.03 31.02 18.98
CA GLN A 621 20.75 31.05 20.42
C GLN A 621 22.06 31.39 21.15
N GLU A 622 22.12 32.66 21.56
CA GLU A 622 22.99 33.40 22.50
C GLU A 622 24.52 33.23 22.44
#